data_AF-A0A183Q5X6-F1
#
_entry.id   AF-A0A183Q5X6-F1
#
_cell.length_a   1.000
_cell.length_b   1.000
_cell.length_c   1.000
_cell.angle_alpha   90.00
_cell.angle_beta   90.00
_cell.angle_gamma   90.00
#
_symmetry.space_group_name_H-M   'P 1'
#
loop_
_entity.id
_entity.type
_entity.pdbx_description
1 polymer ?
#
loop_
_entity_poly.entity_id
_entity_poly.type
_entity_poly.pdbx_seq_one_letter_code
_entity_poly.pdbx_strand_id
1 'polypeptide(L)'
;MMTMMLRDSLGGNCMTSMIATCSIEQENLQRVALIKNEITLNEEQDPYLTINHLKSEIEHLKAELAFATGIEKDATLNAEDKEK
;
A
#
# COMPACT_ATOMS: atom_id res chain seq x y z
N MET A 1 -1.92 22.85 -8.05
CA MET A 1 -3.04 22.25 -7.29
C MET A 1 -3.74 21.10 -8.04
N MET A 2 -3.85 21.12 -9.38
CA MET A 2 -4.47 20.01 -10.16
C MET A 2 -3.77 18.64 -10.00
N THR A 3 -2.44 18.61 -9.91
CA THR A 3 -1.66 17.34 -9.86
C THR A 3 -1.87 16.54 -8.57
N MET A 4 -2.29 17.18 -7.47
CA MET A 4 -2.61 16.45 -6.23
C MET A 4 -3.90 15.64 -6.36
N MET A 5 -4.88 16.11 -7.15
CA MET A 5 -6.12 15.40 -7.42
C MET A 5 -5.92 14.23 -8.39
N LEU A 6 -4.93 14.34 -9.29
CA LEU A 6 -4.59 13.32 -10.28
C LEU A 6 -3.44 12.40 -9.84
N ARG A 7 -3.06 12.43 -8.55
CA ARG A 7 -1.94 11.66 -8.01
C ARG A 7 -2.06 10.17 -8.40
N ASP A 8 -3.23 9.60 -8.21
CA ASP A 8 -3.45 8.19 -8.50
C ASP A 8 -3.47 7.90 -10.00
N SER A 9 -3.83 8.90 -10.82
CA SER A 9 -3.82 8.80 -12.28
C SER A 9 -2.42 8.93 -12.90
N LEU A 10 -1.42 9.39 -12.14
CA LEU A 10 -0.05 9.60 -12.62
C LEU A 10 0.94 8.80 -11.76
N GLY A 11 0.84 7.47 -11.84
CA GLY A 11 1.74 6.53 -11.16
C GLY A 11 1.17 5.87 -9.90
N GLY A 12 -0.12 6.02 -9.61
CA GLY A 12 -0.76 5.37 -8.45
C GLY A 12 -1.76 4.28 -8.85
N ASN A 13 -2.71 4.01 -7.94
CA ASN A 13 -3.69 2.95 -8.11
C ASN A 13 -4.87 3.38 -9.01
N CYS A 14 -4.61 3.50 -10.31
CA CYS A 14 -5.65 3.80 -11.30
C CYS A 14 -5.25 3.24 -12.67
N MET A 15 -6.22 2.77 -13.45
CA MET A 15 -6.01 2.49 -14.87
C MET A 15 -6.18 3.80 -15.65
N THR A 16 -5.06 4.37 -16.14
CA THR A 16 -5.09 5.65 -16.84
C THR A 16 -4.81 5.50 -18.33
N SER A 17 -5.64 6.16 -19.15
CA SER A 17 -5.42 6.34 -20.59
C SER A 17 -5.51 7.83 -20.92
N MET A 18 -4.50 8.36 -21.61
CA MET A 18 -4.44 9.76 -22.00
C MET A 18 -4.79 9.92 -23.48
N ILE A 19 -5.73 10.81 -23.78
CA ILE A 19 -6.05 11.21 -25.16
C ILE A 19 -5.34 12.54 -25.42
N ALA A 20 -4.33 12.51 -26.29
CA ALA A 20 -3.61 13.71 -26.71
C ALA A 20 -4.13 14.18 -28.09
N THR A 21 -4.71 15.37 -28.13
CA THR A 21 -5.08 16.03 -29.39
C THR A 21 -3.89 16.83 -29.90
N CYS A 22 -3.34 16.47 -31.06
CA CYS A 22 -2.18 17.13 -31.65
C CYS A 22 -2.52 17.80 -32.99
N SER A 23 -1.81 18.89 -33.30
CA SER A 23 -1.80 19.51 -34.64
C SER A 23 -0.75 18.82 -35.52
N ILE A 24 -0.97 18.79 -36.84
CA ILE A 24 -0.12 18.09 -37.83
C ILE A 24 1.35 18.55 -37.80
N GLU A 25 1.60 19.76 -37.32
CA GLU A 25 2.93 20.39 -37.29
C GLU A 25 3.84 19.97 -36.12
N GLN A 26 3.36 19.15 -35.17
CA GLN A 26 4.11 18.85 -33.95
C GLN A 26 4.05 17.37 -33.54
N GLU A 27 5.15 16.64 -33.77
CA GLU A 27 5.43 15.34 -33.13
C GLU A 27 5.81 15.55 -31.66
N ASN A 28 4.85 15.93 -30.82
CA ASN A 28 5.03 15.93 -29.37
C ASN A 28 4.59 14.56 -28.82
N LEU A 29 5.44 13.55 -28.95
CA LEU A 29 5.29 12.29 -28.20
C LEU A 29 5.32 12.60 -26.70
N GLN A 30 4.14 12.63 -26.05
CA GLN A 30 4.06 12.97 -24.64
C GLN A 30 4.67 11.84 -23.79
N ARG A 31 5.65 12.20 -22.94
CA ARG A 31 6.36 11.28 -22.02
C ARG A 31 5.44 10.55 -21.03
N VAL A 32 4.17 10.94 -20.96
CA VAL A 32 3.12 10.31 -20.15
C VAL A 32 2.92 8.83 -20.52
N ALA A 33 3.16 8.45 -21.78
CA ALA A 33 3.08 7.05 -22.21
C ALA A 33 4.10 6.13 -21.51
N LEU A 34 5.16 6.70 -20.91
CA LEU A 34 6.18 5.94 -20.16
C LEU A 34 5.78 5.73 -18.69
N ILE A 35 4.71 6.36 -18.22
CA ILE A 35 4.26 6.23 -16.84
C ILE A 35 3.64 4.85 -16.66
N LYS A 36 4.15 4.13 -15.67
CA LYS A 36 3.58 2.86 -15.20
C LYS A 36 2.79 3.15 -13.94
N ASN A 37 1.55 2.69 -13.90
CA ASN A 37 0.70 2.75 -12.71
C ASN A 37 0.79 1.41 -11.97
N GLU A 38 0.90 1.48 -10.64
CA GLU A 38 0.89 0.33 -9.74
C GLU A 38 -0.55 0.11 -9.26
N ILE A 39 -1.23 -0.82 -9.95
CA ILE A 39 -2.68 -1.02 -9.78
C ILE A 39 -2.92 -2.16 -8.78
N THR A 40 -3.77 -1.89 -7.79
CA THR A 40 -4.27 -2.84 -6.81
C THR A 40 -5.79 -2.80 -6.78
N LEU A 41 -6.43 -3.96 -6.54
CA LEU A 41 -7.87 -3.97 -6.38
C LEU A 41 -8.22 -3.31 -5.03
N ASN A 42 -9.14 -2.35 -5.05
CA ASN A 42 -9.65 -1.73 -3.82
C ASN A 42 -10.65 -2.69 -3.17
N GLU A 43 -10.13 -3.67 -2.44
CA GLU A 43 -10.95 -4.57 -1.62
C GLU A 43 -11.12 -3.97 -0.22
N GLU A 44 -12.34 -3.99 0.30
CA GLU A 44 -12.61 -3.66 1.69
C GLU A 44 -12.41 -4.92 2.53
N GLN A 45 -11.33 -4.95 3.32
CA GLN A 45 -11.02 -6.07 4.21
C GLN A 45 -11.67 -5.87 5.57
N ASP A 46 -12.26 -6.93 6.15
CA ASP A 46 -12.78 -6.89 7.51
C ASP A 46 -11.63 -6.58 8.50
N PRO A 47 -11.69 -5.45 9.22
CA PRO A 47 -10.62 -5.03 10.11
C PRO A 47 -10.36 -6.05 11.23
N TYR A 48 -11.38 -6.79 11.69
CA TYR A 48 -11.22 -7.80 12.73
C TYR A 48 -10.44 -9.01 12.23
N LEU A 49 -10.63 -9.38 10.97
CA LEU A 49 -9.91 -10.49 10.33
C LEU A 49 -8.44 -10.11 10.13
N THR A 50 -8.16 -8.89 9.70
CA THR A 50 -6.78 -8.36 9.59
C THR A 50 -6.08 -8.34 10.94
N ILE A 51 -6.75 -7.85 11.99
CA ILE A 51 -6.20 -7.82 13.36
C ILE A 51 -5.87 -9.23 13.84
N ASN A 52 -6.76 -10.20 13.62
CA ASN A 52 -6.53 -11.59 14.04
C ASN A 52 -5.35 -12.21 13.29
N HIS A 53 -5.28 -12.01 11.96
CA HIS A 53 -4.16 -12.49 11.14
C HIS A 53 -2.82 -11.93 11.63
N LEU A 54 -2.75 -10.60 11.83
CA LEU A 54 -1.54 -9.92 12.28
C LEU A 54 -1.13 -10.37 13.70
N LYS A 55 -2.08 -10.62 14.61
CA LYS A 55 -1.77 -11.16 15.94
C LYS A 55 -1.16 -12.55 15.86
N SER A 56 -1.72 -13.44 15.05
CA SER A 56 -1.16 -14.78 14.84
C SER A 56 0.22 -14.74 14.19
N GLU A 57 0.44 -13.83 13.25
CA GLU A 57 1.75 -13.63 12.61
C GLU A 57 2.80 -13.10 13.60
N ILE A 58 2.42 -12.16 14.47
CA ILE A 58 3.29 -11.68 15.55
C ILE A 58 3.66 -12.82 16.51
N GLU A 59 2.71 -13.66 16.91
CA GLU A 59 3.00 -14.81 17.78
C GLU A 59 3.94 -15.80 17.11
N HIS A 60 3.71 -16.10 15.83
CA HIS A 60 4.58 -16.97 15.04
C HIS A 60 6.00 -16.43 14.93
N LEU A 61 6.16 -15.17 14.55
CA LEU A 61 7.47 -14.51 14.44
C LEU A 61 8.18 -14.42 15.79
N LYS A 62 7.43 -14.20 16.88
CA LYS A 62 7.99 -14.25 18.24
C LYS A 62 8.46 -15.65 18.61
N ALA A 63 7.72 -16.69 18.25
CA ALA A 63 8.12 -18.07 18.47
C ALA A 63 9.38 -18.44 17.66
N GLU A 64 9.45 -18.03 16.39
CA GLU A 64 10.64 -18.19 15.56
C GLU A 64 11.85 -17.45 16.12
N LEU A 65 11.67 -16.21 16.59
CA LEU A 65 12.75 -15.45 17.23
C LEU A 65 13.19 -16.09 18.55
N ALA A 66 12.27 -16.55 19.38
CA ALA A 66 12.60 -17.23 20.64
C ALA A 66 13.38 -18.53 20.38
N PHE A 67 12.98 -19.30 19.36
CA PHE A 67 13.70 -20.48 18.91
C PHE A 67 15.09 -20.16 18.36
N ALA A 68 15.23 -19.10 17.56
CA ALA A 68 16.49 -18.74 16.91
C ALA A 68 17.49 -17.99 17.83
N THR A 69 16.99 -17.21 18.81
CA THR A 69 17.84 -16.36 19.66
C THR A 69 17.94 -16.82 21.11
N GLY A 70 17.09 -17.77 21.56
CA GLY A 70 17.13 -18.32 22.92
C GLY A 70 16.78 -17.32 24.03
N ILE A 71 16.27 -16.13 23.68
CA ILE A 71 15.87 -15.09 24.63
C ILE A 71 14.35 -14.92 24.55
N GLU A 72 13.65 -15.37 25.59
CA GLU A 72 12.23 -15.07 25.78
C GLU A 72 12.10 -13.58 26.15
N LYS A 73 11.85 -12.72 25.16
CA LYS A 73 11.42 -11.35 25.44
C LYS A 73 9.95 -11.39 25.86
N ASP A 74 9.76 -11.38 27.18
CA ASP A 74 8.47 -11.23 27.84
C ASP A 74 7.73 -10.01 27.29
N ALA A 75 6.50 -10.23 26.82
CA ALA A 75 5.71 -9.25 26.08
C ALA A 75 4.78 -8.52 27.03
N THR A 76 5.27 -7.46 27.69
CA THR A 76 4.39 -6.39 28.16
C THR A 76 3.89 -5.60 26.96
N LEU A 77 2.83 -6.12 26.33
CA LEU A 77 1.95 -5.31 25.52
C LEU A 77 1.22 -4.36 26.49
N ASN A 78 1.72 -3.13 26.61
CA ASN A 78 1.06 -2.09 27.40
C ASN A 78 -0.41 -2.01 26.98
N ALA A 79 -1.27 -2.30 27.95
CA ALA A 79 -2.72 -2.33 27.82
C ALA A 79 -3.30 -0.91 27.81
N GLU A 80 -2.82 -0.02 26.93
CA GLU A 80 -3.22 1.38 26.92
C GLU A 80 -4.09 1.83 25.73
N ASP A 81 -4.39 0.98 24.75
CA ASP A 81 -5.33 1.35 23.67
C ASP A 81 -6.73 0.78 23.87
N LYS A 82 -7.24 0.79 25.11
CA LYS A 82 -8.62 0.41 25.44
C LYS A 82 -9.55 1.58 25.79
N GLU A 83 -9.15 2.82 25.55
CA GLU A 83 -10.03 3.98 25.75
C GLU A 83 -9.93 5.00 24.61
N LYS A 84 -10.79 4.84 23.59
CA LYS A 84 -11.87 5.78 23.17
C LYS A 84 -12.38 5.48 21.78
#